data_AF-A0A0U4H7H1-F1
#
_entry.id   AF-A0A0U4H7H1-F1
#
_cell.length_a   1.000
_cell.length_b   1.000
_cell.length_c   1.000
_cell.angle_alpha   90.00
_cell.angle_beta   90.00
_cell.angle_gamma   90.00
#
_symmetry.space_group_name_H-M   'P 1'
#
loop_
_entity.id
_entity.type
_entity.pdbx_description
1 polymer ?
#
loop_
_entity_poly.entity_id
_entity_poly.type
_entity_poly.pdbx_seq_one_letter_code
_entity_poly.pdbx_strand_id
1 'polypeptide(L)'
;MLKKMKILSPRNEEEMTKQCSYLDEMRNCVYNYSRECMTELERSLGDLILSGTADSMKELCKPTNRIHQDFLKQAECINDKYSGTATCFKDAFAAVEALDSIKPETRIQFLCCGINRFRKCVDEYFSSACDKSVAEFIDAILEFILTEFALQICTSYETYKSGCPALPTGNDLKGTYKTNLIGEFLTPFYRE
;
A
#
# COMPACT_ATOMS: atom_id res chain seq x y z
N MET A 1 6.68 11.76 -12.56
CA MET A 1 5.89 12.31 -11.42
C MET A 1 6.22 11.65 -10.08
N LEU A 2 6.57 10.36 -10.04
CA LEU A 2 6.86 9.60 -8.80
C LEU A 2 8.09 10.06 -7.98
N LYS A 3 9.06 10.78 -8.57
CA LYS A 3 10.25 11.30 -7.87
C LYS A 3 9.97 12.35 -6.79
N LYS A 4 8.77 12.94 -6.75
CA LYS A 4 8.40 13.98 -5.76
C LYS A 4 7.68 13.43 -4.53
N MET A 5 7.26 12.17 -4.54
CA MET A 5 6.59 11.53 -3.41
C MET A 5 7.66 11.06 -2.41
N LYS A 6 8.35 12.00 -1.76
CA LYS A 6 8.97 11.70 -0.46
C LYS A 6 7.80 11.40 0.46
N ILE A 7 7.48 10.13 0.66
CA ILE A 7 6.48 9.70 1.65
C ILE A 7 7.09 9.92 3.02
N LEU A 8 7.17 11.18 3.42
CA LEU A 8 7.12 11.59 4.82
C LEU A 8 5.63 11.65 5.12
N SER A 9 5.17 10.91 6.13
CA SER A 9 3.81 11.14 6.62
C SER A 9 3.74 12.61 7.04
N PRO A 10 2.84 13.43 6.46
CA PRO A 10 2.74 14.83 6.83
C PRO A 10 2.69 15.05 8.34
N ARG A 11 3.57 15.92 8.85
CA ARG A 11 3.70 16.18 10.29
C ARG A 11 2.80 17.31 10.78
N ASN A 12 2.20 18.05 9.86
CA ASN A 12 1.39 19.22 10.14
C ASN A 12 0.41 19.49 8.98
N GLU A 13 -0.50 20.43 9.21
CA GLU A 13 -1.55 20.84 8.27
C GLU A 13 -1.01 21.35 6.92
N GLU A 14 0.14 22.04 6.92
CA GLU A 14 0.76 22.54 5.69
C GLU A 14 1.25 21.38 4.81
N GLU A 15 1.95 20.42 5.42
CA GLU A 15 2.39 19.20 4.76
C GLU A 15 1.19 18.34 4.31
N MET A 16 0.10 18.29 5.10
CA MET A 16 -1.11 17.56 4.73
C MET A 16 -1.79 18.20 3.51
N THR A 17 -1.90 19.52 3.49
CA THR A 17 -2.46 20.26 2.36
C THR A 17 -1.69 19.96 1.08
N LYS A 18 -0.36 19.94 1.16
CA LYS A 18 0.51 19.61 0.04
C LYS A 18 0.40 18.13 -0.38
N GLN A 19 0.28 17.21 0.57
CA GLN A 19 0.07 15.80 0.26
C GLN A 19 -1.27 15.59 -0.45
N CYS A 20 -2.32 16.26 0.02
CA CYS A 20 -3.65 16.21 -0.55
C CYS A 20 -3.73 16.81 -1.96
N SER A 21 -2.92 17.84 -2.28
CA SER A 21 -2.82 18.33 -3.66
C SER A 21 -2.23 17.27 -4.59
N TYR A 22 -1.21 16.53 -4.15
CA TYR A 22 -0.65 15.42 -4.94
C TYR A 22 -1.63 14.26 -5.12
N LEU A 23 -2.40 13.92 -4.08
CA LEU A 23 -3.42 12.88 -4.17
C LEU A 23 -4.54 13.28 -5.15
N ASP A 24 -4.98 14.54 -5.15
CA ASP A 24 -5.98 15.03 -6.10
C ASP A 24 -5.43 15.06 -7.53
N GLU A 25 -4.20 15.53 -7.73
CA GLU A 25 -3.51 15.48 -9.04
C GLU A 25 -3.43 14.04 -9.57
N MET A 26 -3.06 13.08 -8.71
CA MET A 26 -3.00 11.67 -9.08
C MET A 26 -4.37 11.12 -9.46
N ARG A 27 -5.40 11.41 -8.65
CA ARG A 27 -6.78 10.98 -8.92
C ARG A 27 -7.28 11.52 -10.25
N ASN A 28 -7.03 12.80 -10.52
CA ASN A 28 -7.44 13.46 -11.76
C ASN A 28 -6.70 12.88 -12.97
N CYS A 29 -5.42 12.51 -12.82
CA CYS A 29 -4.65 11.83 -13.86
C CYS A 29 -5.27 10.46 -14.21
N VAL A 30 -5.55 9.63 -13.20
CA VAL A 30 -6.18 8.31 -13.40
C VAL A 30 -7.58 8.45 -14.01
N TYR A 31 -8.37 9.41 -13.54
CA TYR A 31 -9.70 9.69 -14.08
C TYR A 31 -9.66 10.13 -15.55
N ASN A 32 -8.77 11.05 -15.91
CA ASN A 32 -8.66 11.51 -17.30
C ASN A 32 -8.15 10.39 -18.21
N TYR A 33 -7.16 9.61 -17.76
CA TYR A 33 -6.66 8.45 -18.51
C TYR A 33 -7.77 7.42 -18.74
N SER A 34 -8.58 7.11 -17.73
CA SER A 34 -9.65 6.12 -17.87
C SER A 34 -10.71 6.57 -18.89
N ARG A 35 -10.97 7.87 -18.99
CA ARG A 35 -11.92 8.43 -19.97
C ARG A 35 -11.41 8.37 -21.41
N GLU A 36 -10.12 8.59 -21.62
CA GLU A 36 -9.52 8.66 -22.95
C GLU A 36 -9.04 7.29 -23.46
N CYS A 37 -8.58 6.42 -22.57
CA CYS A 37 -7.83 5.22 -22.93
C CYS A 37 -8.49 3.89 -22.54
N MET A 38 -9.52 3.89 -21.70
CA MET A 38 -10.16 2.65 -21.23
C MET A 38 -11.57 2.46 -21.79
N THR A 39 -11.94 1.21 -22.02
CA THR A 39 -13.30 0.78 -22.35
C THR A 39 -14.26 0.96 -21.18
N GLU A 40 -15.57 0.83 -21.42
CA GLU A 40 -16.58 0.89 -20.35
C GLU A 40 -16.42 -0.22 -19.31
N LEU A 41 -16.04 -1.43 -19.75
CA LEU A 41 -15.81 -2.57 -18.86
C LEU A 41 -14.59 -2.32 -17.97
N GLU A 42 -13.47 -1.88 -18.55
CA GLU A 42 -12.25 -1.56 -17.80
C GLU A 42 -12.48 -0.43 -16.78
N ARG A 43 -13.26 0.59 -17.14
CA ARG A 43 -13.67 1.65 -16.20
C ARG A 43 -14.50 1.11 -15.05
N SER A 44 -15.49 0.27 -15.35
CA SER A 44 -16.36 -0.34 -14.33
C SER A 44 -15.56 -1.24 -13.37
N LEU A 45 -14.59 -1.99 -13.90
CA LEU A 45 -13.66 -2.79 -13.09
C LEU A 45 -12.73 -1.90 -12.25
N GLY A 46 -12.23 -0.81 -12.83
CA GLY A 46 -11.43 0.18 -12.11
C GLY A 46 -12.18 0.81 -10.94
N ASP A 47 -13.45 1.18 -11.14
CA ASP A 47 -14.31 1.72 -10.07
C ASP A 47 -14.52 0.69 -8.95
N LEU A 48 -14.72 -0.58 -9.28
CA LEU A 48 -14.81 -1.66 -8.30
C LEU A 48 -13.52 -1.81 -7.48
N ILE A 49 -12.36 -1.70 -8.14
CA ILE A 49 -11.05 -1.90 -7.50
C ILE A 49 -10.63 -0.68 -6.66
N LEU A 50 -10.93 0.54 -7.12
CA LEU A 50 -10.33 1.78 -6.60
C LEU A 50 -11.28 2.70 -5.82
N SER A 51 -12.59 2.45 -5.83
CA SER A 51 -13.58 3.32 -5.17
C SER A 51 -13.31 3.50 -3.67
N GLY A 52 -13.07 2.41 -2.94
CA GLY A 52 -12.72 2.45 -1.51
C GLY A 52 -11.46 3.29 -1.25
N THR A 53 -10.40 3.08 -2.04
CA THR A 53 -9.18 3.89 -1.99
C THR A 53 -9.48 5.38 -2.25
N ALA A 54 -10.29 5.69 -3.26
CA ALA A 54 -10.63 7.07 -3.62
C ALA A 54 -11.45 7.78 -2.53
N ASP A 55 -12.32 7.06 -1.83
CA ASP A 55 -13.09 7.61 -0.71
C ASP A 55 -12.22 7.81 0.53
N SER A 56 -11.33 6.87 0.85
CA SER A 56 -10.33 7.03 1.90
C SER A 56 -9.41 8.24 1.67
N MET A 57 -8.99 8.51 0.43
CA MET A 57 -8.26 9.75 0.10
C MET A 57 -9.05 11.00 0.44
N LYS A 58 -10.34 11.04 0.06
CA LYS A 58 -11.20 12.21 0.31
C LYS A 58 -11.37 12.44 1.80
N GLU A 59 -11.59 11.39 2.59
CA GLU A 59 -11.76 11.51 4.04
C GLU A 59 -10.45 11.91 4.74
N LEU A 60 -9.31 11.33 4.34
CA LEU A 60 -7.99 11.74 4.84
C LEU A 60 -7.70 13.23 4.57
N CYS A 61 -8.19 13.76 3.44
CA CYS A 61 -7.96 15.14 3.04
C CYS A 61 -8.98 16.16 3.55
N LYS A 62 -9.92 15.74 4.41
CA LYS A 62 -10.87 16.63 5.08
C LYS A 62 -10.39 16.93 6.51
N PRO A 63 -10.01 18.17 6.86
CA PRO A 63 -9.53 18.51 8.21
C PRO A 63 -10.53 18.20 9.34
N THR A 64 -11.82 18.19 9.01
CA THR A 64 -12.91 17.87 9.96
C THR A 64 -13.10 16.37 10.19
N ASN A 65 -12.46 15.50 9.39
CA ASN A 65 -12.59 14.06 9.53
C ASN A 65 -11.63 13.52 10.61
N ARG A 66 -12.08 12.50 11.35
CA ARG A 66 -11.28 11.83 12.38
C ARG A 66 -9.97 11.24 11.84
N ILE A 67 -10.01 10.63 10.65
CA ILE A 67 -8.84 10.02 10.00
C ILE A 67 -7.73 11.06 9.78
N HIS A 68 -8.10 12.26 9.31
CA HIS A 68 -7.16 13.37 9.14
C HIS A 68 -6.50 13.78 10.47
N GLN A 69 -7.30 13.92 11.51
CA GLN A 69 -6.81 14.36 12.82
C GLN A 69 -5.93 13.29 13.48
N ASP A 70 -6.32 12.02 13.36
CA ASP A 70 -5.56 10.91 13.91
C ASP A 70 -4.24 10.72 13.14
N PHE A 71 -4.25 10.91 11.81
CA PHE A 71 -3.04 10.95 10.99
C PHE A 71 -1.99 11.90 11.60
N LEU A 72 -2.38 13.17 11.81
CA LEU A 72 -1.46 14.19 12.31
C LEU A 72 -0.95 13.90 13.72
N LYS A 73 -1.79 13.32 14.59
CA LYS A 73 -1.37 12.89 15.94
C LYS A 73 -0.33 11.78 15.89
N GLN A 74 -0.48 10.82 14.96
CA GLN A 74 0.39 9.65 14.88
C GLN A 74 1.63 9.87 14.00
N ALA A 75 1.66 10.95 13.20
CA ALA A 75 2.69 11.19 12.19
C ALA A 75 4.11 11.24 12.76
N GLU A 76 4.30 11.74 13.98
CA GLU A 76 5.62 11.81 14.62
C GLU A 76 6.22 10.41 14.83
N CYS A 77 5.52 9.53 15.56
CA CYS A 77 5.99 8.16 15.82
C CYS A 77 6.22 7.39 14.52
N ILE A 78 5.29 7.51 13.56
CA ILE A 78 5.40 6.81 12.27
C ILE A 78 6.67 7.21 11.54
N ASN A 79 6.92 8.52 11.39
CA ASN A 79 8.10 8.98 10.67
C ASN A 79 9.41 8.55 11.36
N ASP A 80 9.44 8.57 12.69
CA ASP A 80 10.64 8.27 13.47
C ASP A 80 10.95 6.76 13.50
N LYS A 81 9.92 5.91 13.42
CA LYS A 81 10.05 4.46 13.43
C LYS A 81 10.01 3.82 12.04
N TYR A 82 9.66 4.56 10.98
CA TYR A 82 9.44 4.01 9.64
C TYR A 82 10.58 3.12 9.14
N SER A 83 11.85 3.49 9.39
CA SER A 83 13.02 2.73 8.94
C SER A 83 13.08 1.30 9.49
N GLY A 84 12.47 1.03 10.65
CA GLY A 84 12.40 -0.33 11.19
C GLY A 84 11.50 -1.28 10.40
N THR A 85 10.70 -0.77 9.47
CA THR A 85 9.88 -1.59 8.55
C THR A 85 10.64 -2.06 7.31
N ALA A 86 11.92 -1.69 7.15
CA ALA A 86 12.69 -1.99 5.94
C ALA A 86 12.69 -3.48 5.57
N THR A 87 12.81 -4.37 6.57
CA THR A 87 12.74 -5.83 6.33
C THR A 87 11.37 -6.26 5.81
N CYS A 88 10.27 -5.71 6.34
CA CYS A 88 8.92 -6.01 5.85
C CYS A 88 8.77 -5.65 4.36
N PHE A 89 9.29 -4.48 3.95
CA PHE A 89 9.26 -4.07 2.55
C PHE A 89 10.18 -4.93 1.67
N LYS A 90 11.37 -5.30 2.13
CA LYS A 90 12.27 -6.21 1.39
C LYS A 90 11.61 -7.56 1.13
N ASP A 91 10.97 -8.13 2.15
CA ASP A 91 10.22 -9.38 2.05
C ASP A 91 9.04 -9.26 1.07
N ALA A 92 8.31 -8.13 1.10
CA ALA A 92 7.22 -7.87 0.18
C ALA A 92 7.71 -7.76 -1.27
N PHE A 93 8.81 -7.04 -1.52
CA PHE A 93 9.37 -6.93 -2.86
C PHE A 93 9.95 -8.24 -3.38
N ALA A 94 10.56 -9.04 -2.52
CA ALA A 94 11.04 -10.36 -2.92
C ALA A 94 9.86 -11.25 -3.37
N ALA A 95 8.71 -11.16 -2.69
CA ALA A 95 7.49 -11.84 -3.12
C ALA A 95 6.99 -11.31 -4.47
N VAL A 96 6.98 -10.00 -4.68
CA VAL A 96 6.59 -9.40 -5.97
C VAL A 96 7.50 -9.87 -7.11
N GLU A 97 8.82 -9.91 -6.92
CA GLU A 97 9.76 -10.44 -7.93
C GLU A 97 9.52 -11.91 -8.26
N ALA A 98 9.16 -12.70 -7.25
CA ALA A 98 8.93 -14.12 -7.44
C ALA A 98 7.65 -14.42 -8.25
N LEU A 99 6.67 -13.51 -8.31
CA LEU A 99 5.39 -13.71 -9.00
C LEU A 99 5.56 -14.13 -10.46
N ASP A 100 6.59 -13.61 -11.15
CA ASP A 100 6.88 -13.94 -12.55
C ASP A 100 7.19 -15.44 -12.72
N SER A 101 7.76 -16.07 -11.69
CA SER A 101 8.10 -17.50 -11.65
C SER A 101 6.99 -18.39 -11.10
N ILE A 102 5.90 -17.81 -10.57
CA ILE A 102 4.76 -18.56 -10.04
C ILE A 102 3.79 -18.91 -11.17
N LYS A 103 3.24 -20.13 -11.13
CA LYS A 103 2.24 -20.61 -12.08
C LYS A 103 0.95 -19.77 -11.99
N PRO A 104 0.31 -19.41 -13.10
CA PRO A 104 -0.87 -18.53 -13.10
C PRO A 104 -1.96 -18.92 -12.11
N GLU A 105 -2.22 -20.23 -11.95
CA GLU A 105 -3.30 -20.76 -11.13
C GLU A 105 -3.07 -20.55 -9.63
N THR A 106 -1.83 -20.37 -9.20
CA THR A 106 -1.46 -20.17 -7.79
C THR A 106 -0.94 -18.76 -7.50
N ARG A 107 -0.89 -17.86 -8.50
CA ARG A 107 -0.40 -16.48 -8.34
C ARG A 107 -1.22 -15.68 -7.33
N ILE A 108 -2.54 -15.81 -7.35
CA ILE A 108 -3.42 -15.09 -6.40
C ILE A 108 -3.15 -15.56 -4.98
N GLN A 109 -3.09 -16.87 -4.75
CA GLN A 109 -2.75 -17.43 -3.44
C GLN A 109 -1.37 -16.94 -2.97
N PHE A 110 -0.35 -17.01 -3.83
CA PHE A 110 0.99 -16.57 -3.50
C PHE A 110 1.04 -15.06 -3.16
N LEU A 111 0.39 -14.22 -3.98
CA LEU A 111 0.30 -12.79 -3.75
C LEU A 111 -0.41 -12.47 -2.44
N CYS A 112 -1.56 -13.10 -2.18
CA CYS A 112 -2.30 -12.89 -0.94
C CYS A 112 -1.53 -13.32 0.30
N CYS A 113 -0.79 -14.43 0.24
CA CYS A 113 0.13 -14.81 1.30
C CYS A 113 1.24 -13.77 1.53
N GLY A 114 1.79 -13.19 0.45
CA GLY A 114 2.76 -12.10 0.51
C GLY A 114 2.18 -10.84 1.17
N ILE A 115 0.97 -10.43 0.75
CA ILE A 115 0.24 -9.28 1.31
C ILE A 115 -0.03 -9.48 2.80
N ASN A 116 -0.56 -10.64 3.20
CA ASN A 116 -0.89 -10.91 4.60
C ASN A 116 0.37 -10.96 5.47
N ARG A 117 1.47 -11.54 4.97
CA ARG A 117 2.78 -11.48 5.66
C ARG A 117 3.26 -10.05 5.83
N PHE A 118 3.15 -9.22 4.79
CA PHE A 118 3.57 -7.82 4.83
C PHE A 118 2.75 -7.02 5.84
N ARG A 119 1.41 -7.10 5.78
CA ARG A 119 0.50 -6.44 6.74
C ARG A 119 0.85 -6.82 8.17
N LYS A 120 0.97 -8.13 8.43
CA LYS A 120 1.32 -8.65 9.76
C LYS A 120 2.68 -8.12 10.24
N CYS A 121 3.71 -8.13 9.40
CA CYS A 121 5.04 -7.63 9.77
C CYS A 121 5.00 -6.14 10.16
N VAL A 122 4.28 -5.34 9.39
CA VAL A 122 4.16 -3.90 9.64
C VAL A 122 3.32 -3.63 10.90
N ASP A 123 2.21 -4.35 11.08
CA ASP A 123 1.35 -4.27 12.27
C ASP A 123 2.11 -4.66 13.55
N GLU A 124 2.81 -5.80 13.54
CA GLU A 124 3.63 -6.26 14.68
C GLU A 124 4.74 -5.25 15.02
N TYR A 125 5.37 -4.66 13.99
CA TYR A 125 6.38 -3.64 14.18
C TYR A 125 5.82 -2.38 14.85
N PHE A 126 4.77 -1.77 14.29
CA PHE A 126 4.22 -0.54 14.85
C PHE A 126 3.48 -0.75 16.17
N SER A 127 2.84 -1.90 16.38
CA SER A 127 2.24 -2.27 17.67
C SER A 127 3.27 -2.38 18.79
N SER A 128 4.54 -2.68 18.47
CA SER A 128 5.62 -2.75 19.44
C SER A 128 6.41 -1.44 19.56
N ALA A 129 6.51 -0.67 18.47
CA ALA A 129 7.32 0.55 18.40
C ALA A 129 6.56 1.84 18.75
N CYS A 130 5.23 1.82 18.67
CA CYS A 130 4.32 2.93 18.88
C CYS A 130 3.06 2.51 19.66
N ASP A 131 2.18 3.47 19.98
CA ASP A 131 0.88 3.19 20.58
C ASP A 131 -0.02 2.38 19.63
N LYS A 132 -0.94 1.58 20.18
CA LYS A 132 -1.85 0.73 19.40
C LYS A 132 -2.64 1.49 18.33
N SER A 133 -3.01 2.75 18.59
CA SER A 133 -3.69 3.60 17.61
C SER A 133 -2.85 3.89 16.35
N VAL A 134 -1.52 3.79 16.44
CA VAL A 134 -0.64 3.87 15.26
C VAL A 134 -0.80 2.65 14.37
N ALA A 135 -0.86 1.45 14.96
CA ALA A 135 -1.01 0.21 14.19
C ALA A 135 -2.34 0.18 13.43
N GLU A 136 -3.45 0.56 14.09
CA GLU A 136 -4.77 0.70 13.46
C GLU A 136 -4.76 1.71 12.31
N PHE A 137 -4.06 2.83 12.50
CA PHE A 137 -3.91 3.85 11.47
C PHE A 137 -3.04 3.39 10.30
N ILE A 138 -1.97 2.62 10.57
CA ILE A 138 -1.12 2.05 9.53
C ILE A 138 -1.88 1.01 8.71
N ASP A 139 -2.75 0.20 9.32
CA ASP A 139 -3.61 -0.72 8.57
C ASP A 139 -4.50 0.03 7.57
N ALA A 140 -5.09 1.17 7.96
CA ALA A 140 -5.83 2.03 7.03
C ALA A 140 -4.96 2.60 5.89
N ILE A 141 -3.68 2.92 6.15
CA ILE A 141 -2.73 3.27 5.08
C ILE A 141 -2.46 2.07 4.16
N LEU A 142 -2.35 0.86 4.70
CA LEU A 142 -2.13 -0.34 3.91
C LEU A 142 -3.35 -0.67 3.04
N GLU A 143 -4.57 -0.49 3.55
CA GLU A 143 -5.81 -0.55 2.76
C GLU A 143 -5.79 0.46 1.60
N PHE A 144 -5.29 1.66 1.86
CA PHE A 144 -5.11 2.68 0.83
C PHE A 144 -4.10 2.24 -0.25
N ILE A 145 -2.93 1.72 0.14
CA ILE A 145 -1.83 1.34 -0.79
C ILE A 145 -2.17 0.07 -1.57
N LEU A 146 -2.71 -0.94 -0.89
CA LEU A 146 -2.95 -2.27 -1.46
C LEU A 146 -4.32 -2.37 -2.12
N THR A 147 -5.19 -1.36 -1.95
CA THR A 147 -6.62 -1.34 -2.27
C THR A 147 -7.43 -2.27 -1.37
N GLU A 148 -8.57 -1.76 -0.90
CA GLU A 148 -9.54 -2.55 -0.12
C GLU A 148 -9.96 -3.82 -0.86
N PHE A 149 -10.13 -3.74 -2.18
CA PHE A 149 -10.50 -4.87 -3.02
C PHE A 149 -9.48 -6.01 -2.96
N ALA A 150 -8.18 -5.71 -3.08
CA ALA A 150 -7.15 -6.74 -3.02
C ALA A 150 -7.11 -7.39 -1.62
N LEU A 151 -7.25 -6.60 -0.57
CA LEU A 151 -7.30 -7.11 0.80
C LEU A 151 -8.50 -8.03 1.02
N GLN A 152 -9.67 -7.63 0.51
CA GLN A 152 -10.89 -8.42 0.62
C GLN A 152 -10.73 -9.78 -0.09
N ILE A 153 -10.12 -9.83 -1.28
CA ILE A 153 -9.77 -11.10 -1.93
C ILE A 153 -8.85 -11.95 -1.04
N CYS A 154 -7.85 -11.30 -0.44
CA CYS A 154 -6.81 -11.98 0.32
C CYS A 154 -7.23 -12.47 1.71
N THR A 155 -8.33 -11.97 2.29
CA THR A 155 -8.88 -12.49 3.56
C THR A 155 -9.20 -13.99 3.48
N SER A 156 -9.72 -14.45 2.34
CA SER A 156 -10.06 -15.87 2.11
C SER A 156 -8.83 -16.78 2.09
N TYR A 157 -7.64 -16.22 1.87
CA TYR A 157 -6.40 -16.97 1.79
C TYR A 157 -5.69 -17.15 3.14
N GLU A 158 -6.15 -16.46 4.19
CA GLU A 158 -5.65 -16.67 5.56
C GLU A 158 -5.97 -18.07 6.08
N THR A 159 -7.06 -18.68 5.60
CA THR A 159 -7.58 -19.98 6.03
C THR A 159 -7.59 -21.04 4.92
N TYR A 160 -6.93 -20.76 3.78
CA TYR A 160 -6.99 -21.62 2.60
C TYR A 160 -6.40 -23.00 2.89
N LYS A 161 -7.12 -24.05 2.48
CA LYS A 161 -6.89 -25.46 2.86
C LYS A 161 -5.46 -26.00 2.61
N SER A 162 -4.71 -25.44 1.67
CA SER A 162 -3.32 -25.85 1.38
C SER A 162 -2.26 -25.00 2.06
N GLY A 163 -2.66 -23.99 2.85
CA GLY A 163 -1.76 -23.06 3.53
C GLY A 163 -1.06 -22.09 2.57
N CYS A 164 -0.18 -21.26 3.11
CA CYS A 164 0.68 -20.40 2.29
C CYS A 164 1.93 -21.16 1.81
N PRO A 165 2.34 -21.00 0.54
CA PRO A 165 3.62 -21.54 0.08
C PRO A 165 4.78 -20.86 0.80
N ALA A 166 5.98 -21.46 0.70
CA ALA A 166 7.18 -20.78 1.14
C ALA A 166 7.37 -19.49 0.33
N LEU A 167 7.44 -18.36 1.04
CA LEU A 167 7.65 -17.05 0.45
C LEU A 167 9.13 -16.67 0.54
N PRO A 168 9.70 -16.02 -0.48
CA PRO A 168 11.06 -15.50 -0.43
C PRO A 168 11.18 -14.42 0.64
N THR A 169 12.40 -14.16 1.10
CA THR A 169 12.74 -13.11 2.06
C THR A 169 13.53 -12.01 1.37
N GLY A 170 13.81 -10.92 2.08
CA GLY A 170 14.66 -9.84 1.61
C GLY A 170 16.06 -10.28 1.20
N ASN A 171 16.55 -11.43 1.67
CA ASN A 171 17.82 -12.01 1.25
C ASN A 171 17.77 -12.59 -0.18
N ASP A 172 16.57 -12.93 -0.66
CA ASP A 172 16.34 -13.46 -2.00
C ASP A 172 16.08 -12.34 -3.03
N LEU A 173 15.98 -11.08 -2.57
CA LEU A 173 15.66 -9.91 -3.39
C LEU A 173 16.78 -9.62 -4.40
N LYS A 174 16.43 -9.60 -5.68
CA LYS A 174 17.37 -9.39 -6.80
C LYS A 174 17.36 -7.95 -7.33
N GLY A 175 16.35 -7.17 -6.98
CA GLY A 175 16.15 -5.80 -7.47
C GLY A 175 15.55 -5.71 -8.87
N THR A 176 15.09 -6.82 -9.45
CA THR A 176 14.37 -6.88 -10.72
C THR A 176 12.97 -6.26 -10.64
N TYR A 177 12.37 -6.07 -9.46
CA TYR A 177 11.08 -5.37 -9.36
C TYR A 177 11.15 -3.97 -9.98
N LYS A 178 12.30 -3.29 -9.83
CA LYS A 178 12.53 -1.92 -10.30
C LYS A 178 12.40 -1.73 -11.81
N THR A 179 12.37 -2.81 -12.61
CA THR A 179 12.31 -2.73 -14.07
C THR A 179 10.89 -2.80 -14.64
N ASN A 180 9.87 -2.99 -13.80
CA ASN A 180 8.47 -3.04 -14.22
C ASN A 180 7.63 -1.92 -13.59
N LEU A 181 6.45 -1.65 -14.16
CA LEU A 181 5.55 -0.57 -13.73
C LEU A 181 5.16 -0.67 -12.25
N ILE A 182 4.98 -1.89 -11.74
CA ILE A 182 4.62 -2.13 -10.33
C ILE A 182 5.79 -1.71 -9.43
N GLY A 183 7.02 -2.12 -9.75
CA GLY A 183 8.17 -1.73 -8.96
C GLY A 183 8.52 -0.25 -9.11
N GLU A 184 8.30 0.38 -10.27
CA GLU A 184 8.42 1.84 -10.39
C GLU A 184 7.42 2.56 -9.48
N PHE A 185 6.17 2.08 -9.43
CA PHE A 185 5.13 2.61 -8.53
C PHE A 185 5.49 2.41 -7.05
N LEU A 186 6.05 1.26 -6.69
CA LEU A 186 6.35 0.92 -5.30
C LEU A 186 7.70 1.46 -4.80
N THR A 187 8.62 1.84 -5.69
CA THR A 187 9.97 2.33 -5.34
C THR A 187 9.95 3.47 -4.31
N PRO A 188 9.06 4.49 -4.38
CA PRO A 188 9.00 5.56 -3.39
C PRO A 188 8.67 5.11 -1.95
N PHE A 189 8.06 3.94 -1.78
CA PHE A 189 7.71 3.37 -0.47
C PHE A 189 8.90 2.65 0.18
N TYR A 190 9.91 2.28 -0.61
CA TYR A 190 11.14 1.65 -0.12
C TYR A 190 12.10 2.71 0.41
N ARG A 191 12.43 2.65 1.70
CA ARG A 191 13.57 3.36 2.29
C ARG A 191 14.56 2.35 2.85
N GLU A 192 15.81 2.46 2.41
CA GLU A 192 16.96 1.84 3.07
C GLU A 192 17.45 2.68 4.25
#